data_AF-A0ABD4LLG6-F1
#
_entry.id   AF-A0ABD4LLG6-F1
#
_cell.length_a   1.000
_cell.length_b   1.000
_cell.length_c   1.000
_cell.angle_alpha   90.00
_cell.angle_beta   90.00
_cell.angle_gamma   90.00
#
_symmetry.space_group_name_H-M   'P 1'
#
loop_
_entity.id
_entity.type
_entity.pdbx_description
1 polymer ?
#
loop_
_entity_poly.entity_id
_entity_poly.type
_entity_poly.pdbx_seq_one_letter_code
_entity_poly.pdbx_strand_id
1 'polypeptide(L)'
;MMEGAKLYECLFEDYEPYELEEHDDVSCYEESLAYHDGWYIVTDISFRYRGKKYTFQRKDHSSDNVCDTEYLIHTFREVNATNVLEQEIDRIIGNIESETCYNSFEDIVRELEGLKQKFNYLIEVN
;
A
#
# COMPACT_ATOMS: atom_id res chain seq x y z
N MET A 1 -2.97 -3.54 -19.86
CA MET A 1 -2.94 -3.74 -18.39
C MET A 1 -3.27 -5.20 -18.12
N MET A 2 -2.51 -5.86 -17.25
CA MET A 2 -2.91 -7.17 -16.74
C MET A 2 -4.15 -6.99 -15.86
N GLU A 3 -5.08 -7.94 -15.91
CA GLU A 3 -6.28 -7.95 -15.10
C GLU A 3 -5.90 -8.14 -13.62
N GLY A 4 -6.60 -7.47 -12.68
CA GLY A 4 -6.18 -7.42 -11.28
C GLY A 4 -5.99 -8.79 -10.65
N ALA A 5 -6.90 -9.74 -10.93
CA ALA A 5 -6.79 -11.10 -10.44
C ALA A 5 -5.55 -11.84 -10.95
N LYS A 6 -5.19 -11.67 -12.23
CA LYS A 6 -3.97 -12.26 -12.79
C LYS A 6 -2.71 -11.67 -12.17
N LEU A 7 -2.73 -10.37 -11.87
CA LEU A 7 -1.61 -9.72 -11.18
C LEU A 7 -1.46 -10.26 -9.76
N TYR A 8 -2.56 -10.46 -9.05
CA TYR A 8 -2.55 -11.07 -7.73
C TYR A 8 -1.99 -12.49 -7.77
N GLU A 9 -2.53 -13.37 -8.62
CA GLU A 9 -2.06 -14.74 -8.80
C GLU A 9 -0.57 -14.81 -9.15
N CYS A 10 -0.06 -13.88 -9.98
CA CYS A 10 1.36 -13.85 -10.33
C CYS A 10 2.28 -13.46 -9.15
N LEU A 11 1.78 -12.71 -8.17
CA LEU A 11 2.57 -12.19 -7.05
C LEU A 11 2.42 -13.04 -5.79
N PHE A 12 1.25 -13.65 -5.62
CA PHE A 12 0.78 -14.29 -4.39
C PHE A 12 0.19 -15.68 -4.67
N GLU A 13 0.76 -16.44 -5.62
CA GLU A 13 0.24 -17.73 -6.11
C GLU A 13 -0.21 -18.70 -5.00
N ASP A 14 0.52 -18.73 -3.88
CA ASP A 14 0.29 -19.63 -2.75
C ASP A 14 -0.36 -18.97 -1.52
N TYR A 15 -0.81 -17.71 -1.64
CA TYR A 15 -1.32 -16.94 -0.50
C TYR A 15 -2.78 -16.56 -0.70
N GLU A 16 -3.56 -16.77 0.35
CA GLU A 16 -4.91 -16.25 0.38
C GLU A 16 -4.91 -14.77 0.77
N PRO A 17 -5.87 -13.97 0.26
CA PRO A 17 -5.91 -12.53 0.53
C PRO A 17 -5.99 -12.14 2.01
N TYR A 18 -6.55 -13.00 2.85
CA TYR A 18 -6.64 -12.78 4.30
C TYR A 18 -5.31 -13.03 5.04
N GLU A 19 -4.32 -13.64 4.39
CA GLU A 19 -3.00 -13.95 4.96
C GLU A 19 -1.95 -12.89 4.60
N LEU A 20 -2.30 -11.92 3.74
CA LEU A 20 -1.37 -10.93 3.21
C LEU A 20 -0.71 -10.05 4.28
N GLU A 21 -1.45 -9.68 5.33
CA GLU A 21 -0.90 -8.86 6.41
C GLU A 21 0.25 -9.57 7.14
N GLU A 22 0.22 -10.90 7.18
CA GLU A 22 1.22 -11.73 7.86
C GLU A 22 2.39 -12.14 6.93
N HIS A 23 2.35 -11.77 5.65
CA HIS A 23 3.40 -12.12 4.70
C HIS A 23 4.68 -11.31 4.95
N ASP A 24 5.84 -11.97 5.10
CA ASP A 24 7.13 -11.34 5.47
C ASP A 24 7.56 -10.17 4.55
N ASP A 25 7.35 -10.29 3.23
CA ASP A 25 7.65 -9.22 2.25
C ASP A 25 6.59 -8.11 2.18
N VAL A 26 5.51 -8.18 2.97
CA VAL A 26 4.45 -7.15 3.02
C VAL A 26 4.75 -6.15 4.12
N SER A 27 4.67 -4.87 3.77
CA SER A 27 4.89 -3.74 4.67
C SER A 27 3.81 -2.67 4.49
N CYS A 28 3.71 -1.75 5.43
CA CYS A 28 2.78 -0.61 5.36
C CYS A 28 1.33 -1.03 5.05
N TYR A 29 0.87 -2.14 5.64
CA TYR A 29 -0.49 -2.62 5.48
C TYR A 29 -1.47 -1.65 6.18
N GLU A 30 -2.41 -1.13 5.42
CA GLU A 30 -3.36 -0.11 5.83
C GLU A 30 -4.76 -0.46 5.32
N GLU A 31 -5.76 -0.29 6.19
CA GLU A 31 -7.17 -0.42 5.85
C GLU A 31 -7.83 0.96 5.92
N SER A 32 -8.58 1.31 4.89
CA SER A 32 -9.33 2.56 4.85
C SER A 32 -10.75 2.35 4.36
N LEU A 33 -11.71 3.02 5.00
CA LEU A 33 -13.11 2.94 4.58
C LEU A 33 -13.28 3.59 3.21
N ALA A 34 -13.65 2.80 2.20
CA ALA A 34 -13.94 3.31 0.87
C ALA A 34 -15.41 3.74 0.77
N TYR A 35 -16.34 2.89 1.20
CA TYR A 35 -17.77 3.13 1.05
C TYR A 35 -18.61 2.31 2.05
N HIS A 36 -19.78 2.82 2.41
CA HIS A 36 -20.77 2.15 3.25
C HIS A 36 -22.19 2.46 2.75
N ASP A 37 -22.99 1.43 2.42
CA ASP A 37 -24.37 1.61 1.89
C ASP A 37 -25.49 1.24 2.86
N GLY A 38 -25.14 0.76 4.06
CA GLY A 38 -26.09 0.29 5.07
C GLY A 38 -26.06 -1.22 5.22
N TRP A 39 -25.80 -1.96 4.15
CA TRP A 39 -25.74 -3.42 4.10
C TRP A 39 -24.32 -3.95 3.97
N TYR A 40 -23.47 -3.20 3.28
CA TYR A 40 -22.08 -3.55 3.04
C TYR A 40 -21.15 -2.40 3.37
N ILE A 41 -19.97 -2.79 3.84
CA ILE A 41 -18.81 -1.95 4.11
C ILE A 41 -17.74 -2.37 3.10
N VAL A 42 -17.31 -1.44 2.26
CA VAL A 42 -16.18 -1.65 1.34
C VAL A 42 -14.97 -0.95 1.92
N THR A 43 -13.91 -1.73 2.12
CA THR A 43 -12.63 -1.29 2.68
C THR A 43 -11.57 -1.37 1.58
N ASP A 44 -10.88 -0.27 1.33
CA ASP A 44 -9.68 -0.26 0.51
C ASP A 44 -8.51 -0.76 1.39
N ILE A 45 -7.93 -1.88 1.01
CA ILE A 45 -6.69 -2.41 1.57
C ILE A 45 -5.55 -1.88 0.72
N SER A 46 -4.54 -1.30 1.36
CA SER A 46 -3.32 -0.80 0.73
C SER A 46 -2.10 -1.35 1.44
N PHE A 47 -1.09 -1.76 0.68
CA PHE A 47 0.14 -2.29 1.26
C PHE A 47 1.31 -2.13 0.29
N ARG A 48 2.52 -2.39 0.77
CA ARG A 48 3.73 -2.47 -0.03
C ARG A 48 4.22 -3.90 -0.09
N TYR A 49 4.72 -4.28 -1.27
CA TYR A 49 5.32 -5.58 -1.53
C TYR A 49 6.47 -5.40 -2.51
N ARG A 50 7.67 -5.81 -2.09
CA ARG A 50 8.91 -5.70 -2.88
C ARG A 50 9.13 -4.30 -3.48
N GLY A 51 8.98 -3.26 -2.66
CA GLY A 51 9.21 -1.87 -3.05
C GLY A 51 8.08 -1.18 -3.81
N LYS A 52 6.99 -1.89 -4.13
CA LYS A 52 5.84 -1.36 -4.89
C LYS A 52 4.59 -1.29 -4.01
N LYS A 53 3.75 -0.28 -4.22
CA LYS A 53 2.47 -0.12 -3.53
C LYS A 53 1.35 -0.79 -4.31
N TYR A 54 0.49 -1.53 -3.62
CA TYR A 54 -0.67 -2.20 -4.18
C TYR A 54 -1.93 -1.86 -3.38
N THR A 55 -3.07 -2.03 -4.03
CA THR A 55 -4.38 -1.91 -3.37
C THR A 55 -5.38 -2.88 -3.97
N PHE A 56 -6.33 -3.32 -3.15
CA PHE A 56 -7.54 -4.03 -3.57
C PHE A 56 -8.65 -3.77 -2.53
N GLN A 57 -9.86 -4.22 -2.82
CA GLN A 57 -11.02 -3.99 -1.97
C GLN A 57 -11.45 -5.25 -1.23
N ARG A 58 -11.79 -5.11 0.05
CA ARG A 58 -12.54 -6.09 0.83
C ARG A 58 -13.96 -5.58 1.04
N LYS A 59 -14.94 -6.47 0.95
CA LYS A 59 -16.35 -6.17 1.16
C LYS A 59 -16.86 -7.02 2.31
N ASP A 60 -17.30 -6.37 3.37
CA ASP A 60 -17.84 -6.99 4.57
C ASP A 60 -19.34 -6.66 4.68
N HIS A 61 -20.15 -7.60 5.16
CA HIS A 61 -21.51 -7.27 5.54
C HIS A 61 -21.52 -6.36 6.78
N SER A 62 -22.36 -5.33 6.80
CA SER A 62 -22.43 -4.35 7.89
C SER A 62 -23.01 -4.87 9.21
N SER A 63 -23.39 -6.15 9.27
CA SER A 63 -24.10 -6.74 10.40
C SER A 63 -23.21 -7.75 11.08
N ASP A 64 -22.98 -7.56 12.36
CA ASP A 64 -22.17 -8.44 13.20
C ASP A 64 -22.71 -9.88 13.30
N ASN A 65 -23.96 -10.12 12.86
CA ASN A 65 -24.58 -11.45 12.83
C ASN A 65 -24.40 -12.18 11.49
N VAL A 66 -23.81 -11.52 10.49
CA VAL A 66 -23.55 -12.07 9.16
C VAL A 66 -22.04 -12.00 8.91
N CYS A 67 -21.35 -13.11 9.12
CA CYS A 67 -19.93 -13.23 8.79
C CYS A 67 -19.77 -13.53 7.29
N ASP A 68 -20.05 -12.54 6.44
CA ASP A 68 -19.84 -12.58 5.00
C ASP A 68 -18.78 -11.55 4.63
N THR A 69 -17.61 -12.05 4.24
CA THR A 69 -16.44 -11.27 3.83
C THR A 69 -16.00 -11.75 2.46
N GLU A 70 -15.92 -10.81 1.51
CA GLU A 70 -15.50 -11.05 0.14
C GLU A 70 -14.25 -10.22 -0.17
N TYR A 71 -13.18 -10.89 -0.60
CA TYR A 71 -11.96 -10.23 -1.09
C TYR A 71 -12.10 -10.01 -2.60
N LEU A 72 -12.23 -8.75 -3.03
CA LEU A 72 -12.51 -8.37 -4.42
C LEU A 72 -11.21 -8.34 -5.24
N ILE A 73 -10.60 -9.50 -5.46
CA ILE A 73 -9.26 -9.63 -6.07
C ILE A 73 -9.18 -9.10 -7.51
N HIS A 74 -10.31 -9.03 -8.23
CA HIS A 74 -10.38 -8.37 -9.52
C HIS A 74 -10.05 -6.85 -9.46
N THR A 75 -10.16 -6.23 -8.29
CA THR A 75 -9.82 -4.81 -8.05
C THR A 75 -8.33 -4.59 -7.77
N PHE A 76 -7.55 -5.67 -7.62
CA PHE A 76 -6.13 -5.60 -7.30
C PHE A 76 -5.34 -4.82 -8.35
N ARG A 77 -4.54 -3.85 -7.91
CA ARG A 77 -3.72 -3.02 -8.81
C ARG A 77 -2.51 -2.43 -8.10
N GLU A 78 -1.46 -2.19 -8.88
CA GLU A 78 -0.32 -1.36 -8.48
C GLU A 78 -0.73 0.11 -8.45
N VAL A 79 -0.39 0.81 -7.36
CA VAL A 79 -0.63 2.24 -7.18
C VAL A 79 0.65 2.97 -7.53
N ASN A 80 0.61 3.75 -8.62
CA ASN A 80 1.74 4.57 -9.04
C ASN A 80 1.66 5.96 -8.40
N ALA A 81 2.80 6.46 -7.93
CA ALA A 81 2.94 7.83 -7.48
C ALA A 81 2.54 8.84 -8.56
N THR A 82 1.71 9.80 -8.19
CA THR A 82 1.12 10.79 -9.09
C THR A 82 1.93 12.07 -9.18
N ASN A 83 2.81 12.32 -8.20
CA ASN A 83 3.64 13.51 -8.14
C ASN A 83 5.07 13.21 -7.68
N VAL A 84 5.97 14.18 -7.85
CA VAL A 84 7.41 14.05 -7.56
C VAL A 84 7.67 13.76 -6.07
N LEU A 85 6.87 14.32 -5.17
CA LEU A 85 7.02 14.09 -3.74
C LEU A 85 6.68 12.65 -3.38
N GLU A 86 5.56 12.13 -3.89
CA GLU A 86 5.17 10.72 -3.74
C GLU A 86 6.24 9.78 -4.31
N GLN A 87 6.81 10.11 -5.48
CA GLN A 87 7.89 9.32 -6.08
C GLN A 87 9.15 9.30 -5.19
N GLU A 88 9.52 10.44 -4.58
CA GLU A 88 10.66 10.50 -3.66
C GLU A 88 10.40 9.71 -2.37
N ILE A 89 9.19 9.79 -1.82
CA ILE A 89 8.76 9.00 -0.66
C ILE A 89 8.84 7.52 -0.99
N ASP A 90 8.27 7.09 -2.13
CA ASP A 90 8.26 5.69 -2.55
C ASP A 90 9.67 5.12 -2.74
N ARG A 91 10.59 5.94 -3.28
CA ARG A 91 12.00 5.59 -3.39
C ARG A 91 12.65 5.40 -2.01
N ILE A 92 12.42 6.33 -1.08
CA ILE A 92 12.99 6.26 0.28
C ILE A 92 12.51 4.98 0.97
N ILE A 93 11.21 4.70 0.93
CA ILE A 93 10.64 3.49 1.55
C ILE A 93 11.21 2.24 0.90
N GLY A 94 11.23 2.15 -0.43
CA GLY A 94 11.80 0.98 -1.13
C GLY A 94 13.28 0.76 -0.81
N ASN A 95 14.05 1.83 -0.64
CA ASN A 95 15.45 1.75 -0.20
C ASN A 95 15.58 1.19 1.22
N ILE A 96 14.68 1.60 2.14
CA ILE A 96 14.64 1.09 3.51
C ILE A 96 14.30 -0.41 3.51
N GLU A 97 13.25 -0.80 2.80
CA GLU A 97 12.78 -2.19 2.68
C GLU A 97 13.85 -3.12 2.10
N SER A 98 14.65 -2.62 1.14
CA SER A 98 15.71 -3.43 0.53
C SER A 98 16.92 -3.67 1.44
N GLU A 99 17.08 -2.85 2.50
CA GLU A 99 18.29 -2.78 3.34
C GLU A 99 19.62 -2.59 2.57
N THR A 100 19.59 -2.38 1.26
CA THR A 100 20.81 -2.33 0.41
C THR A 100 21.39 -0.93 0.24
N CYS A 101 20.59 0.11 0.49
CA CYS A 101 20.90 1.49 0.13
C CYS A 101 21.41 2.35 1.28
N TYR A 102 21.33 1.85 2.52
CA TYR A 102 21.70 2.62 3.72
C TYR A 102 22.72 1.85 4.55
N ASN A 103 23.81 2.53 4.91
CA ASN A 103 24.84 1.93 5.75
C ASN A 103 24.57 2.17 7.24
N SER A 104 23.75 3.17 7.56
CA SER A 104 23.33 3.46 8.93
C SER A 104 21.96 4.14 8.99
N PHE A 105 21.37 4.16 10.18
CA PHE A 105 20.12 4.89 10.46
C PHE A 105 20.27 6.40 10.17
N GLU A 106 21.45 6.98 10.39
CA GLU A 106 21.74 8.38 10.07
C GLU A 106 21.62 8.69 8.57
N ASP A 107 21.93 7.74 7.68
CA ASP A 107 21.72 7.93 6.25
C ASP A 107 20.22 8.08 5.93
N ILE A 108 19.36 7.30 6.58
CA ILE A 108 17.90 7.37 6.45
C ILE A 108 17.40 8.71 6.98
N VAL A 109 17.83 9.12 8.18
CA VAL A 109 17.44 10.40 8.80
C VAL A 109 17.83 11.57 7.90
N ARG A 110 19.03 11.53 7.30
CA ARG A 110 19.49 12.59 6.39
C ARG A 110 18.61 12.70 5.13
N GLU A 111 18.21 11.57 4.54
CA GLU A 111 17.28 11.60 3.40
C GLU A 111 15.91 12.16 3.79
N LEU A 112 15.37 11.76 4.93
CA LEU A 112 14.09 12.25 5.44
C LEU A 112 14.11 13.76 5.74
N GLU A 113 15.17 14.28 6.36
CA GLU A 113 15.33 15.73 6.57
C GLU A 113 15.47 16.49 5.23
N GLY A 114 16.15 15.91 4.23
CA GLY A 114 16.21 16.46 2.89
C GLY A 114 14.82 16.56 2.22
N LEU A 115 14.01 15.50 2.34
CA LEU A 115 12.64 15.49 1.84
C LEU A 115 11.77 16.56 2.54
N LYS A 116 11.87 16.66 3.87
CA LYS A 116 11.17 17.66 4.67
C LYS A 116 11.50 19.10 4.25
N GLN A 117 12.76 19.40 3.94
CA GLN A 117 13.16 20.71 3.43
C GLN A 117 12.52 21.03 2.07
N LYS A 118 12.51 20.06 1.15
CA LYS A 118 11.84 20.21 -0.15
C LYS A 118 10.34 20.45 0.00
N PHE A 119 9.71 19.72 0.92
CA PHE A 119 8.28 19.87 1.20
C PHE A 119 7.94 21.27 1.73
N ASN A 120 8.71 21.77 2.70
CA ASN A 120 8.52 23.12 3.24
C ASN A 120 8.69 24.19 2.15
N TYR A 121 9.69 24.04 1.28
CA TYR A 121 9.88 24.94 0.14
C TYR A 121 8.67 24.94 -0.81
N LEU A 122 8.08 23.77 -1.09
CA LEU A 122 6.89 23.68 -1.94
C LEU A 122 5.65 24.34 -1.31
N ILE A 123 5.53 24.34 0.02
CA ILE A 123 4.47 25.05 0.73
C ILE A 123 4.69 26.56 0.70
N GLU A 124 5.92 27.02 0.91
CA GLU A 124 6.22 28.46 0.98
C GLU A 124 6.13 29.18 -0.38
N VAL A 125 6.24 28.44 -1.49
CA VAL A 125 6.24 28.99 -2.85
C VAL A 125 4.86 28.92 -3.53
N ASN A 126 3.89 28.19 -2.96
CA ASN A 126 2.49 28.13 -3.41
C ASN A 126 1.57 29.00 -2.55
#